data_AF-A0A2G3E7Z3-F1
#
_entry.id   AF-A0A2G3E7Z3-F1
#
_cell.length_a   1.000
_cell.length_b   1.000
_cell.length_c   1.000
_cell.angle_alpha   90.00
_cell.angle_beta   90.00
_cell.angle_gamma   90.00
#
_symmetry.space_group_name_H-M   'P 1'
#
loop_
_entity.id
_entity.type
_entity.pdbx_description
1 polymer ?
#
loop_
_entity_poly.entity_id
_entity_poly.type
_entity_poly.pdbx_seq_one_letter_code
_entity_poly.pdbx_strand_id
1 'polypeptide(L)'
;MTFGNALVSFFKNIFNFSGRARRKEYFGVMLLIVIINIALSFLFGDDREDIINLAIIRGLIALLIVPLCFRRLHDIGLNGGLCLLPCLSYLAFIGGIRIGLVVVVPVNLVVAPFFLYLSLIDSDPNTNFYGPSPKPFDGEELILDRRLKNRKQIDLILTISFILSEVFSGILMAYLFNEIASSQIYLGEESVLSYFVKRYYPLYICIIALILIVIDYSKKKILSAIAMIAIIAMGVQRCYYTYKTYVDVAKEFNNPEYNSLLEMDFIKSAVLIVIIAALFGIIFIKKDIYSKYLVLFSGLLMLCGKIIDWNFMLDRFYDTRRIIDYTLMEFIQNEVELNAIFGAILILIVYNKRMLQKLKEEKASLPVNAVQE
;
A
#
# COMPACT_ATOMS: atom_id res chain seq x y z
N MET A 1 16.71 -24.26 -14.29
CA MET A 1 15.50 -23.85 -15.05
C MET A 1 15.94 -23.02 -16.23
N THR A 2 15.64 -23.49 -17.43
CA THR A 2 15.79 -22.77 -18.71
C THR A 2 14.55 -21.89 -18.95
N PHE A 3 14.59 -21.00 -19.96
CA PHE A 3 13.45 -20.16 -20.32
C PHE A 3 12.20 -20.98 -20.70
N GLY A 4 12.34 -22.00 -21.57
CA GLY A 4 11.23 -22.88 -21.93
C GLY A 4 10.60 -23.58 -20.72
N ASN A 5 11.42 -24.07 -19.79
CA ASN A 5 10.91 -24.71 -18.57
C ASN A 5 10.16 -23.71 -17.67
N ALA A 6 10.59 -22.43 -17.64
CA ALA A 6 9.88 -21.36 -16.92
C ALA A 6 8.46 -21.18 -17.46
N LEU A 7 8.30 -21.12 -18.78
CA LEU A 7 6.98 -20.98 -19.40
C LEU A 7 6.09 -22.20 -19.14
N VAL A 8 6.63 -23.42 -19.29
CA VAL A 8 5.88 -24.65 -18.98
C VAL A 8 5.42 -24.66 -17.52
N SER A 9 6.29 -24.27 -16.58
CA SER A 9 5.93 -24.15 -15.16
C SER A 9 4.83 -23.10 -14.92
N PHE A 10 4.91 -21.97 -15.61
CA PHE A 10 3.92 -20.89 -15.52
C PHE A 10 2.56 -21.34 -16.02
N PHE A 11 2.46 -21.90 -17.23
CA PHE A 11 1.18 -22.34 -17.79
C PHE A 11 0.53 -23.45 -16.95
N LYS A 12 1.33 -24.36 -16.35
CA LYS A 12 0.83 -25.35 -15.40
C LYS A 12 0.25 -24.75 -14.12
N ASN A 13 0.69 -23.56 -13.74
CA ASN A 13 0.32 -22.88 -12.49
C ASN A 13 -0.35 -21.52 -12.75
N ILE A 14 -0.95 -21.33 -13.93
CA ILE A 14 -1.44 -20.01 -14.36
C ILE A 14 -2.57 -19.49 -13.48
N PHE A 15 -3.36 -20.37 -12.86
CA PHE A 15 -4.41 -20.05 -11.89
C PHE A 15 -4.09 -20.54 -10.47
N ASN A 16 -2.86 -21.00 -10.23
CA ASN A 16 -2.46 -21.54 -8.94
C ASN A 16 -1.80 -20.45 -8.06
N PHE A 17 -2.51 -20.03 -7.02
CA PHE A 17 -2.03 -19.06 -6.03
C PHE A 17 -1.18 -19.69 -4.92
N SER A 18 -1.15 -21.03 -4.84
CA SER A 18 -0.44 -21.77 -3.80
C SER A 18 0.94 -22.23 -4.26
N GLY A 19 1.86 -22.41 -3.32
CA GLY A 19 3.23 -22.80 -3.60
C GLY A 19 4.17 -21.62 -3.82
N ARG A 20 5.34 -21.91 -4.42
CA ARG A 20 6.46 -20.98 -4.55
C ARG A 20 6.95 -20.91 -5.99
N ALA A 21 7.26 -19.70 -6.46
CA ALA A 21 7.78 -19.47 -7.80
C ALA A 21 9.21 -18.94 -7.70
N ARG A 22 10.17 -19.59 -8.38
CA ARG A 22 11.59 -19.19 -8.34
C ARG A 22 11.84 -17.97 -9.22
N ARG A 23 12.93 -17.23 -8.96
CA ARG A 23 13.34 -16.06 -9.77
C ARG A 23 13.41 -16.36 -11.27
N LYS A 24 13.97 -17.51 -11.65
CA LYS A 24 14.06 -17.91 -13.08
C LYS A 24 12.69 -18.14 -13.73
N GLU A 25 11.69 -18.59 -12.97
CA GLU A 25 10.31 -18.71 -13.46
C GLU A 25 9.72 -17.32 -13.64
N TYR A 26 9.78 -16.51 -12.57
CA TYR A 26 9.25 -15.14 -12.55
C TYR A 26 9.82 -14.27 -13.68
N PHE A 27 11.15 -14.12 -13.76
CA PHE A 27 11.78 -13.28 -14.77
C PHE A 27 11.67 -13.84 -16.19
N GLY A 28 11.59 -15.17 -16.35
CA GLY A 28 11.31 -15.78 -17.65
C GLY A 28 9.93 -15.38 -18.18
N VAL A 29 8.91 -15.41 -17.33
CA VAL A 29 7.56 -14.98 -17.71
C VAL A 29 7.48 -13.46 -17.88
N MET A 30 8.14 -12.67 -17.01
CA MET A 30 8.20 -11.20 -17.17
C MET A 30 8.84 -10.79 -18.49
N LEU A 31 9.90 -11.49 -18.93
CA LEU A 31 10.49 -11.26 -20.24
C LEU A 31 9.49 -11.54 -21.37
N LEU A 32 8.72 -12.63 -21.29
CA LEU A 32 7.67 -12.93 -22.26
C LEU A 32 6.60 -11.82 -22.29
N ILE A 33 6.16 -11.34 -21.13
CA ILE A 33 5.17 -10.24 -21.03
C ILE A 33 5.71 -8.95 -21.66
N VAL A 34 6.99 -8.63 -21.44
CA VAL A 34 7.63 -7.45 -22.06
C VAL A 34 7.62 -7.59 -23.58
N ILE A 35 8.00 -8.76 -24.11
CA ILE A 35 7.98 -9.03 -25.56
C ILE A 35 6.56 -8.90 -26.13
N ILE A 36 5.55 -9.47 -25.46
CA ILE A 36 4.14 -9.36 -25.87
C ILE A 36 3.70 -7.90 -25.86
N ASN A 37 4.04 -7.13 -24.82
CA ASN A 37 3.67 -5.72 -24.74
C ASN A 37 4.31 -4.87 -25.84
N ILE A 38 5.58 -5.14 -26.18
CA ILE A 38 6.26 -4.49 -27.30
C ILE A 38 5.54 -4.82 -28.62
N ALA A 39 5.24 -6.10 -28.86
CA ALA A 39 4.52 -6.52 -30.07
C ALA A 39 3.13 -5.88 -30.17
N LEU A 40 2.36 -5.88 -29.07
CA LEU A 40 1.05 -5.24 -29.03
C LEU A 40 1.12 -3.74 -29.29
N SER A 41 2.14 -3.04 -28.77
CA SER A 41 2.34 -1.62 -29.07
C SER A 41 2.57 -1.35 -30.55
N PHE A 42 3.31 -2.23 -31.26
CA PHE A 42 3.53 -2.08 -32.69
C PHE A 42 2.28 -2.40 -33.53
N LEU A 43 1.41 -3.30 -33.05
CA LEU A 43 0.22 -3.74 -33.78
C LEU A 43 -0.99 -2.81 -33.60
N PHE A 44 -1.11 -2.17 -32.43
CA PHE A 44 -2.33 -1.47 -31.99
C PHE A 44 -2.04 -0.07 -31.42
N GLY A 45 -0.84 0.48 -31.65
CA GLY A 45 -0.38 1.71 -31.00
C GLY A 45 -0.82 3.03 -31.65
N ASP A 46 -1.26 3.00 -32.91
CA ASP A 46 -1.43 4.21 -33.72
C ASP A 46 -2.89 4.71 -33.79
N ASP A 47 -3.88 3.85 -33.56
CA ASP A 47 -5.31 4.19 -33.69
C ASP A 47 -6.02 4.36 -32.34
N ARG A 48 -6.90 5.37 -32.23
CA ARG A 48 -7.59 5.70 -30.97
C ARG A 48 -8.55 4.61 -30.48
N GLU A 49 -9.24 3.91 -31.39
CA GLU A 49 -10.12 2.79 -31.03
C GLU A 49 -9.31 1.58 -30.53
N ASP A 50 -8.10 1.39 -31.07
CA ASP A 50 -7.19 0.33 -30.66
C ASP A 50 -6.59 0.55 -29.28
N ILE A 51 -6.49 1.80 -28.79
CA ILE A 51 -6.00 2.09 -27.44
C ILE A 51 -6.89 1.42 -26.36
N ILE A 52 -8.21 1.42 -26.53
CA ILE A 52 -9.13 0.81 -25.56
C ILE A 52 -8.97 -0.72 -25.59
N ASN A 53 -8.96 -1.31 -26.79
CA ASN A 53 -8.75 -2.75 -26.96
C ASN A 53 -7.39 -3.20 -26.40
N LEU A 54 -6.35 -2.42 -26.65
CA LEU A 54 -5.00 -2.63 -26.14
C LEU A 54 -4.97 -2.55 -24.61
N ALA A 55 -5.68 -1.61 -23.99
CA ALA A 55 -5.80 -1.51 -22.55
C ALA A 55 -6.49 -2.74 -21.94
N ILE A 56 -7.58 -3.22 -22.55
CA ILE A 56 -8.29 -4.43 -22.11
C ILE A 56 -7.37 -5.66 -22.20
N ILE A 57 -6.70 -5.86 -23.33
CA ILE A 57 -5.78 -6.99 -23.53
C ILE A 57 -4.64 -6.95 -22.50
N ARG A 58 -4.04 -5.78 -22.26
CA ARG A 58 -3.01 -5.62 -21.22
C ARG A 58 -3.54 -5.91 -19.82
N GLY A 59 -4.76 -5.49 -19.51
CA GLY A 59 -5.44 -5.81 -18.27
C GLY A 59 -5.62 -7.31 -18.07
N LEU A 60 -6.07 -8.03 -19.10
CA LEU A 60 -6.21 -9.49 -19.06
C LEU A 60 -4.86 -10.20 -18.85
N ILE A 61 -3.81 -9.75 -19.56
CA ILE A 61 -2.45 -10.28 -19.36
C ILE A 61 -1.99 -10.02 -17.92
N ALA A 62 -2.25 -8.81 -17.38
CA ALA A 62 -1.91 -8.45 -16.01
C ALA A 62 -2.64 -9.33 -14.97
N LEU A 63 -3.87 -9.76 -15.24
CA LEU A 63 -4.60 -10.69 -14.36
C LEU A 63 -3.98 -12.10 -14.36
N LEU A 64 -3.56 -12.60 -15.52
CA LEU A 64 -2.96 -13.93 -15.66
C LEU A 64 -1.62 -14.09 -14.92
N ILE A 65 -0.95 -12.98 -14.60
CA ILE A 65 0.38 -12.98 -13.96
C ILE A 65 0.29 -12.81 -12.44
N VAL A 66 -0.88 -12.45 -11.92
CA VAL A 66 -1.12 -12.30 -10.48
C VAL A 66 -0.73 -13.57 -9.71
N PRO A 67 -1.14 -14.80 -10.11
CA PRO A 67 -0.81 -16.01 -9.35
C PRO A 67 0.70 -16.27 -9.30
N LEU A 68 1.43 -15.92 -10.36
CA LEU A 68 2.90 -15.98 -10.38
C LEU A 68 3.52 -14.98 -9.39
N CYS A 69 3.01 -13.76 -9.31
CA CYS A 69 3.45 -12.75 -8.35
C CYS A 69 3.17 -13.18 -6.89
N PHE A 70 2.00 -13.77 -6.62
CA PHE A 70 1.68 -14.37 -5.31
C PHE A 70 2.73 -15.41 -4.92
N ARG A 71 2.97 -16.41 -5.78
CA ARG A 71 3.95 -17.47 -5.54
C ARG A 71 5.38 -16.95 -5.44
N ARG A 72 5.74 -15.85 -6.11
CA ARG A 72 7.07 -15.21 -5.98
C ARG A 72 7.25 -14.59 -4.59
N LEU A 73 6.23 -13.95 -4.05
CA LEU A 73 6.27 -13.38 -2.70
C LEU A 73 6.24 -14.48 -1.62
N HIS A 74 5.46 -15.53 -1.84
CA HIS A 74 5.49 -16.74 -1.00
C HIS A 74 6.90 -17.35 -0.94
N ASP A 75 7.66 -17.28 -2.03
CA ASP A 75 9.02 -17.82 -2.09
C ASP A 75 10.01 -17.11 -1.17
N ILE A 76 9.76 -15.86 -0.80
CA ILE A 76 10.57 -15.10 0.18
C ILE A 76 9.89 -15.01 1.55
N GLY A 77 8.82 -15.79 1.77
CA GLY A 77 8.10 -15.84 3.04
C GLY A 77 7.32 -14.56 3.34
N LEU A 78 6.79 -13.90 2.31
CA LEU A 78 5.84 -12.78 2.42
C LEU A 78 4.44 -13.23 1.97
N ASN A 79 3.42 -12.44 2.31
CA ASN A 79 2.05 -12.66 1.85
C ASN A 79 1.94 -12.31 0.35
N GLY A 80 1.39 -13.24 -0.44
CA GLY A 80 1.20 -13.05 -1.88
C GLY A 80 0.27 -11.88 -2.25
N GLY A 81 -0.72 -11.60 -1.42
CA GLY A 81 -1.69 -10.50 -1.62
C GLY A 81 -1.03 -9.12 -1.71
N LEU A 82 0.21 -8.98 -1.24
CA LEU A 82 0.96 -7.73 -1.42
C LEU A 82 1.04 -7.32 -2.88
N CYS A 83 1.19 -8.25 -3.83
CA CYS A 83 1.28 -7.86 -5.24
C CYS A 83 0.01 -7.18 -5.80
N LEU A 84 -1.08 -7.14 -5.04
CA LEU A 84 -2.29 -6.40 -5.38
C LEU A 84 -2.24 -4.93 -4.96
N LEU A 85 -1.30 -4.51 -4.11
CA LEU A 85 -1.16 -3.10 -3.70
C LEU A 85 -1.03 -2.12 -4.88
N PRO A 86 -0.22 -2.40 -5.94
CA PRO A 86 -0.21 -1.57 -7.13
C PRO A 86 -1.58 -1.58 -7.83
N CYS A 87 -2.23 -2.75 -7.92
CA CYS A 87 -3.55 -2.87 -8.57
C CYS A 87 -4.62 -2.04 -7.85
N LEU A 88 -4.57 -1.98 -6.51
CA LEU A 88 -5.45 -1.14 -5.70
C LEU A 88 -5.31 0.34 -6.05
N SER A 89 -4.08 0.82 -6.37
CA SER A 89 -3.88 2.20 -6.81
C SER A 89 -4.49 2.50 -8.19
N TYR A 90 -4.75 1.51 -9.04
CA TYR A 90 -5.45 1.74 -10.31
C TYR A 90 -6.98 1.82 -10.13
N LEU A 91 -7.54 1.21 -9.08
CA LEU A 91 -8.95 1.41 -8.71
C LEU A 91 -9.21 2.86 -8.27
N ALA A 92 -8.20 3.54 -7.74
CA ALA A 92 -8.23 4.98 -7.45
C ALA A 92 -8.63 5.83 -8.67
N PHE A 93 -8.27 5.37 -9.87
CA PHE A 93 -8.47 6.07 -11.14
C PHE A 93 -9.94 6.10 -11.60
N ILE A 94 -10.76 5.21 -11.04
CA ILE A 94 -12.20 5.16 -11.30
C ILE A 94 -12.84 6.30 -10.47
N GLY A 95 -12.86 7.53 -11.01
CA GLY A 95 -13.46 8.69 -10.33
C GLY A 95 -12.96 10.08 -10.76
N GLY A 96 -11.83 10.21 -11.45
CA GLY A 96 -11.34 11.55 -11.83
C GLY A 96 -9.93 11.53 -12.42
N ILE A 97 -9.76 12.18 -13.58
CA ILE A 97 -8.51 12.12 -14.36
C ILE A 97 -7.43 13.04 -13.77
N ARG A 98 -7.80 14.16 -13.12
CA ARG A 98 -6.84 15.23 -12.79
C ARG A 98 -6.07 14.99 -11.49
N ILE A 99 -6.69 14.56 -10.40
CA ILE A 99 -5.99 14.34 -9.12
C ILE A 99 -5.55 12.88 -8.99
N GLY A 100 -6.32 11.94 -9.56
CA GLY A 100 -5.94 10.53 -9.66
C GLY A 100 -4.55 10.33 -10.29
N LEU A 101 -4.22 11.03 -11.38
CA LEU A 101 -2.87 10.97 -11.99
C LEU A 101 -1.76 11.45 -11.05
N VAL A 102 -2.02 12.51 -10.27
CA VAL A 102 -1.04 13.12 -9.38
C VAL A 102 -0.77 12.26 -8.14
N VAL A 103 -1.71 11.41 -7.74
CA VAL A 103 -1.54 10.48 -6.60
C VAL A 103 -1.02 9.12 -7.07
N VAL A 104 -1.62 8.57 -8.12
CA VAL A 104 -1.35 7.20 -8.60
C VAL A 104 0.04 7.07 -9.19
N VAL A 105 0.48 8.02 -10.02
CA VAL A 105 1.81 7.97 -10.65
C VAL A 105 2.91 7.86 -9.60
N PRO A 106 3.01 8.75 -8.61
CA PRO A 106 4.09 8.70 -7.64
C PRO A 106 3.98 7.55 -6.65
N VAL A 107 2.77 7.15 -6.24
CA VAL A 107 2.59 5.92 -5.47
C VAL A 107 3.12 4.73 -6.26
N ASN A 108 2.83 4.62 -7.55
CA ASN A 108 3.37 3.55 -8.39
C ASN A 108 4.88 3.69 -8.63
N LEU A 109 5.43 4.90 -8.72
CA LEU A 109 6.89 5.13 -8.80
C LEU A 109 7.62 4.67 -7.54
N VAL A 110 6.94 4.53 -6.40
CA VAL A 110 7.52 3.99 -5.18
C VAL A 110 7.21 2.49 -5.03
N VAL A 111 5.95 2.11 -5.20
CA VAL A 111 5.45 0.75 -4.96
C VAL A 111 5.91 -0.23 -6.04
N ALA A 112 5.98 0.17 -7.31
CA ALA A 112 6.41 -0.74 -8.38
C ALA A 112 7.91 -1.09 -8.30
N PRO A 113 8.85 -0.14 -8.10
CA PRO A 113 10.25 -0.49 -7.86
C PRO A 113 10.45 -1.32 -6.59
N PHE A 114 9.63 -1.07 -5.56
CA PHE A 114 9.57 -1.90 -4.37
C PHE A 114 9.21 -3.36 -4.69
N PHE A 115 8.14 -3.62 -5.44
CA PHE A 115 7.76 -4.98 -5.85
C PHE A 115 8.82 -5.63 -6.73
N LEU A 116 9.39 -4.86 -7.68
CA LEU A 116 10.46 -5.33 -8.53
C LEU A 116 11.65 -5.78 -7.67
N TYR A 117 12.04 -4.98 -6.67
CA TYR A 117 13.12 -5.39 -5.78
C TYR A 117 12.78 -6.65 -4.98
N LEU A 118 11.59 -6.74 -4.39
CA LEU A 118 11.17 -7.95 -3.67
C LEU A 118 11.25 -9.20 -4.57
N SER A 119 10.93 -9.06 -5.86
CA SER A 119 11.04 -10.15 -6.82
C SER A 119 12.50 -10.61 -7.06
N LEU A 120 13.48 -9.72 -6.86
CA LEU A 120 14.92 -9.99 -7.02
C LEU A 120 15.56 -10.72 -5.82
N ILE A 121 14.95 -10.66 -4.64
CA ILE A 121 15.45 -11.31 -3.41
C ILE A 121 15.55 -12.82 -3.61
N ASP A 122 16.57 -13.48 -3.06
CA ASP A 122 16.74 -14.94 -3.24
C ASP A 122 15.67 -15.72 -2.46
N SER A 123 15.36 -16.94 -2.91
CA SER A 123 14.39 -17.82 -2.26
C SER A 123 14.73 -18.03 -0.78
N ASP A 124 13.71 -18.13 0.09
CA ASP A 124 13.91 -18.61 1.46
C ASP A 124 14.51 -20.02 1.39
N PRO A 125 15.72 -20.25 1.94
CA PRO A 125 16.40 -21.53 1.84
C PRO A 125 15.61 -22.68 2.49
N ASN A 126 14.75 -22.39 3.47
CA ASN A 126 13.97 -23.40 4.18
C ASN A 126 12.56 -23.58 3.62
N THR A 127 11.94 -24.70 4.01
CA THR A 127 10.49 -24.85 3.95
C THR A 127 9.83 -23.74 4.77
N ASN A 128 8.91 -23.03 4.15
CA ASN A 128 8.11 -22.01 4.81
C ASN A 128 6.63 -22.40 4.77
N PHE A 129 5.75 -21.52 5.26
CA PHE A 129 4.30 -21.75 5.30
C PHE A 129 3.69 -22.12 3.93
N TYR A 130 4.31 -21.66 2.83
CA TYR A 130 3.80 -21.85 1.47
C TYR A 130 4.41 -23.05 0.75
N GLY A 131 5.27 -23.82 1.44
CA GLY A 131 5.81 -25.08 0.92
C GLY A 131 7.34 -25.17 0.91
N PRO A 132 7.85 -26.31 0.40
CA PRO A 132 9.28 -26.59 0.38
C PRO A 132 10.04 -25.60 -0.50
N SER A 133 11.30 -25.35 -0.15
CA SER A 133 12.14 -24.44 -0.94
C SER A 133 12.38 -24.97 -2.35
N PRO A 134 12.20 -24.15 -3.40
CA PRO A 134 12.63 -24.51 -4.75
C PRO A 134 14.16 -24.46 -4.92
N LYS A 135 14.89 -24.06 -3.87
CA LYS A 135 16.36 -23.98 -3.80
C LYS A 135 16.81 -24.25 -2.34
N PRO A 136 16.74 -25.51 -1.88
CA PRO A 136 17.21 -25.88 -0.54
C PRO A 136 18.73 -25.67 -0.42
N PHE A 137 19.18 -25.41 0.80
CA PHE A 137 20.59 -25.34 1.17
C PHE A 137 20.84 -26.27 2.35
N ASP A 138 22.07 -26.76 2.47
CA ASP A 138 22.53 -27.55 3.59
C ASP A 138 23.31 -26.68 4.58
N GLY A 139 23.18 -26.97 5.87
CA GLY A 139 23.87 -26.26 6.96
C GLY A 139 23.03 -25.16 7.62
N GLU A 140 22.70 -25.34 8.90
CA GLU A 140 21.84 -24.42 9.68
C GLU A 140 22.36 -22.98 9.70
N GLU A 141 23.68 -22.79 9.86
CA GLU A 141 24.30 -21.47 9.89
C GLU A 141 24.16 -20.75 8.54
N LEU A 142 24.43 -21.44 7.42
CA LEU A 142 24.33 -20.88 6.08
C LEU A 142 22.87 -20.50 5.73
N ILE A 143 21.92 -21.36 6.12
CA ILE A 143 20.48 -21.10 6.01
C ILE A 143 20.13 -19.81 6.75
N LEU A 144 20.57 -19.69 8.00
CA LEU A 144 20.24 -18.56 8.86
C LEU A 144 20.84 -17.26 8.35
N ASP A 145 22.08 -17.30 7.86
CA ASP A 145 22.74 -16.14 7.25
C ASP A 145 22.04 -15.62 6.01
N ARG A 146 21.58 -16.53 5.14
CA ARG A 146 20.78 -16.15 3.97
C ARG A 146 19.44 -15.55 4.36
N ARG A 147 18.76 -16.12 5.35
CA ARG A 147 17.47 -15.57 5.85
C ARG A 147 17.67 -14.20 6.47
N LEU A 148 18.72 -14.00 7.27
CA LEU A 148 19.09 -12.71 7.83
C LEU A 148 19.39 -11.69 6.73
N LYS A 149 20.16 -12.07 5.71
CA LYS A 149 20.46 -11.20 4.55
C LYS A 149 19.18 -10.78 3.83
N ASN A 150 18.31 -11.73 3.50
CA ASN A 150 17.03 -11.45 2.84
C ASN A 150 16.16 -10.52 3.69
N ARG A 151 16.03 -10.78 4.99
CA ARG A 151 15.20 -9.95 5.89
C ARG A 151 15.75 -8.54 6.07
N LYS A 152 17.07 -8.36 6.11
CA LYS A 152 17.72 -7.03 6.10
C LYS A 152 17.44 -6.26 4.81
N GLN A 153 17.50 -6.94 3.67
CA GLN A 153 17.17 -6.32 2.38
C GLN A 153 15.70 -5.91 2.28
N ILE A 154 14.79 -6.78 2.75
CA ILE A 154 13.35 -6.46 2.84
C ILE A 154 13.12 -5.26 3.75
N ASP A 155 13.78 -5.22 4.92
CA ASP A 155 13.63 -4.14 5.92
C ASP A 155 14.06 -2.79 5.36
N LEU A 156 15.25 -2.75 4.75
CA LEU A 156 15.81 -1.55 4.14
C LEU A 156 14.84 -0.96 3.10
N ILE A 157 14.28 -1.81 2.26
CA ILE A 157 13.50 -1.36 1.12
C ILE A 157 12.05 -1.06 1.45
N LEU A 158 11.44 -1.81 2.36
CA LEU A 158 10.17 -1.39 2.92
C LEU A 158 10.31 -0.02 3.59
N THR A 159 11.38 0.21 4.35
CA THR A 159 11.64 1.48 5.04
C THR A 159 11.86 2.64 4.05
N ILE A 160 12.72 2.46 3.04
CA ILE A 160 12.95 3.49 2.01
C ILE A 160 11.66 3.79 1.25
N SER A 161 10.91 2.76 0.85
CA SER A 161 9.66 2.94 0.10
C SER A 161 8.64 3.70 0.93
N PHE A 162 8.51 3.37 2.22
CA PHE A 162 7.65 4.10 3.14
C PHE A 162 8.06 5.56 3.28
N ILE A 163 9.35 5.84 3.50
CA ILE A 163 9.83 7.23 3.64
C ILE A 163 9.58 8.02 2.35
N LEU A 164 9.91 7.44 1.19
CA LEU A 164 9.69 8.10 -0.10
C LEU A 164 8.21 8.37 -0.35
N SER A 165 7.33 7.44 0.01
CA SER A 165 5.89 7.62 -0.17
C SER A 165 5.33 8.72 0.75
N GLU A 166 5.81 8.81 1.98
CA GLU A 166 5.43 9.87 2.92
C GLU A 166 5.95 11.25 2.49
N VAL A 167 7.20 11.35 2.05
CA VAL A 167 7.78 12.59 1.51
C VAL A 167 6.99 13.05 0.28
N PHE A 168 6.69 12.12 -0.63
CA PHE A 168 5.92 12.45 -1.82
C PHE A 168 4.51 12.93 -1.47
N SER A 169 3.81 12.21 -0.58
CA SER A 169 2.50 12.61 -0.06
C SER A 169 2.55 14.01 0.54
N GLY A 170 3.56 14.31 1.36
CA GLY A 170 3.76 15.63 1.95
C GLY A 170 3.95 16.76 0.93
N ILE A 171 4.73 16.53 -0.14
CA ILE A 171 4.92 17.50 -1.24
C ILE A 171 3.60 17.73 -1.98
N LEU A 172 2.87 16.66 -2.29
CA LEU A 172 1.58 16.75 -2.96
C LEU A 172 0.57 17.56 -2.13
N MET A 173 0.48 17.24 -0.84
CA MET A 173 -0.39 17.96 0.09
C MET A 173 -0.03 19.45 0.16
N ALA A 174 1.26 19.80 0.15
CA ALA A 174 1.70 21.20 0.14
C ALA A 174 1.32 21.93 -1.17
N TYR A 175 1.43 21.27 -2.31
CA TYR A 175 1.00 21.82 -3.61
C TYR A 175 -0.51 22.10 -3.63
N LEU A 176 -1.30 21.11 -3.22
CA LEU A 176 -2.77 21.22 -3.14
C LEU A 176 -3.20 22.30 -2.15
N PHE A 177 -2.51 22.38 -1.01
CA PHE A 177 -2.75 23.42 -0.02
C PHE A 177 -2.55 24.82 -0.60
N ASN A 178 -1.53 25.01 -1.44
CA ASN A 178 -1.26 26.28 -2.10
C ASN A 178 -2.37 26.65 -3.11
N GLU A 179 -2.89 25.70 -3.88
CA GLU A 179 -4.03 25.94 -4.77
C GLU A 179 -5.29 26.36 -3.99
N ILE A 180 -5.62 25.64 -2.91
CA ILE A 180 -6.79 25.96 -2.08
C ILE A 180 -6.62 27.31 -1.39
N ALA A 181 -5.42 27.62 -0.87
CA ALA A 181 -5.12 28.92 -0.26
C ALA A 181 -5.34 30.09 -1.23
N SER A 182 -5.05 29.88 -2.52
CA SER A 182 -5.22 30.89 -3.55
C SER A 182 -6.68 31.13 -3.96
N SER A 183 -7.62 30.25 -3.58
CA SER A 183 -9.02 30.30 -4.02
C SER A 183 -9.90 31.33 -3.29
N GLN A 184 -9.48 31.86 -2.14
CA GLN A 184 -10.21 32.84 -1.31
C GLN A 184 -11.69 32.48 -1.01
N ILE A 185 -11.99 31.20 -0.80
CA ILE A 185 -13.34 30.71 -0.49
C ILE A 185 -13.59 30.70 1.02
N TYR A 186 -14.82 31.04 1.44
CA TYR A 186 -15.26 31.10 2.84
C TYR A 186 -16.47 30.18 3.10
N LEU A 187 -16.56 29.64 4.32
CA LEU A 187 -17.69 28.89 4.86
C LEU A 187 -18.12 29.56 6.17
N GLY A 188 -19.21 30.34 6.15
CA GLY A 188 -19.57 31.23 7.25
C GLY A 188 -18.49 32.30 7.51
N GLU A 189 -18.03 32.42 8.76
CA GLU A 189 -16.99 33.39 9.16
C GLU A 189 -15.55 32.86 8.99
N GLU A 190 -15.37 31.56 8.78
CA GLU A 190 -14.04 30.95 8.60
C GLU A 190 -13.74 30.72 7.11
N SER A 191 -12.48 30.92 6.71
CA SER A 191 -12.04 30.54 5.36
C SER A 191 -12.03 29.01 5.22
N VAL A 192 -12.30 28.51 4.02
CA VAL A 192 -12.13 27.09 3.68
C VAL A 192 -10.71 26.62 4.01
N LEU A 193 -9.73 27.51 3.83
CA LEU A 193 -8.34 27.31 4.20
C LEU A 193 -8.15 27.02 5.71
N SER A 194 -8.83 27.75 6.59
CA SER A 194 -8.79 27.54 8.04
C SER A 194 -9.26 26.14 8.42
N TYR A 195 -10.40 25.71 7.85
CA TYR A 195 -10.92 24.35 8.05
C TYR A 195 -9.96 23.29 7.50
N PHE A 196 -9.36 23.52 6.33
CA PHE A 196 -8.36 22.64 5.75
C PHE A 196 -7.13 22.51 6.66
N VAL A 197 -6.54 23.61 7.11
CA VAL A 197 -5.38 23.59 8.02
C VAL A 197 -5.68 22.79 9.29
N LYS A 198 -6.80 23.07 9.95
CA LYS A 198 -7.19 22.39 11.20
C LYS A 198 -7.45 20.90 11.00
N ARG A 199 -7.93 20.51 9.82
CA ARG A 199 -8.17 19.12 9.41
C ARG A 199 -6.89 18.35 9.08
N TYR A 200 -5.91 18.99 8.43
CA TYR A 200 -4.70 18.31 7.90
C TYR A 200 -3.42 18.47 8.72
N TYR A 201 -3.33 19.46 9.60
CA TYR A 201 -2.24 19.56 10.57
C TYR A 201 -2.03 18.28 11.41
N PRO A 202 -3.09 17.57 11.86
CA PRO A 202 -2.96 16.27 12.53
C PRO A 202 -2.30 15.17 11.67
N LEU A 203 -2.40 15.26 10.34
CA LEU A 203 -1.84 14.28 9.41
C LEU A 203 -0.31 14.29 9.46
N TYR A 204 0.30 15.48 9.45
CA TYR A 204 1.76 15.62 9.54
C TYR A 204 2.33 15.04 10.83
N ILE A 205 1.62 15.20 11.95
CA ILE A 205 2.00 14.60 13.23
C ILE A 205 1.84 13.08 13.18
N CYS A 206 0.80 12.56 12.52
CA CYS A 206 0.65 11.13 12.29
C CYS A 206 1.82 10.57 11.47
N ILE A 207 2.24 11.24 10.39
CA ILE A 207 3.37 10.82 9.55
C ILE A 207 4.65 10.72 10.36
N ILE A 208 4.95 11.75 11.17
CA ILE A 208 6.11 11.75 12.07
C ILE A 208 6.03 10.60 13.08
N ALA A 209 4.86 10.36 13.66
CA ALA A 209 4.64 9.24 14.58
C ALA A 209 4.83 7.87 13.89
N LEU A 210 4.38 7.70 12.64
CA LEU A 210 4.62 6.46 11.88
C LEU A 210 6.13 6.26 11.62
N ILE A 211 6.87 7.32 11.30
CA ILE A 211 8.35 7.26 11.18
C ILE A 211 8.98 6.84 12.52
N LEU A 212 8.51 7.35 13.66
CA LEU A 212 9.00 6.94 14.98
C LEU A 212 8.81 5.42 15.22
N ILE A 213 7.68 4.84 14.79
CA ILE A 213 7.46 3.38 14.82
C ILE A 213 8.47 2.66 13.92
N VAL A 214 8.72 3.20 12.72
CA VAL A 214 9.68 2.64 11.76
C VAL A 214 11.12 2.72 12.26
N ILE A 215 11.52 3.68 13.08
CA ILE A 215 12.90 3.77 13.58
C ILE A 215 13.10 3.10 14.95
N ASP A 216 12.03 2.68 15.63
CA ASP A 216 12.12 2.09 16.97
C ASP A 216 12.55 0.62 16.95
N TYR A 217 13.87 0.42 16.90
CA TYR A 217 14.50 -0.91 17.06
C TYR A 217 14.64 -1.36 18.52
N SER A 218 14.19 -0.57 19.50
CA SER A 218 14.38 -0.90 20.92
C SER A 218 13.57 -2.12 21.33
N LYS A 219 14.06 -2.88 22.33
CA LYS A 219 13.29 -3.99 22.93
C LYS A 219 12.07 -3.50 23.71
N LYS A 220 12.14 -2.28 24.28
CA LYS A 220 11.09 -1.68 25.12
C LYS A 220 9.97 -1.00 24.32
N LYS A 221 10.18 -0.72 23.03
CA LYS A 221 9.20 -0.13 22.10
C LYS A 221 8.57 1.18 22.58
N ILE A 222 9.34 2.01 23.29
CA ILE A 222 8.85 3.24 23.94
C ILE A 222 8.46 4.29 22.88
N LEU A 223 9.28 4.48 21.85
CA LEU A 223 8.97 5.43 20.77
C LEU A 223 7.73 4.99 20.00
N SER A 224 7.58 3.68 19.77
CA SER A 224 6.39 3.11 19.14
C SER A 224 5.13 3.35 19.97
N ALA A 225 5.23 3.26 21.31
CA ALA A 225 4.12 3.54 22.22
C ALA A 225 3.70 5.01 22.18
N ILE A 226 4.67 5.93 22.27
CA ILE A 226 4.43 7.39 22.17
C ILE A 226 3.79 7.74 20.83
N ALA A 227 4.33 7.18 19.75
CA ALA A 227 3.80 7.36 18.41
C ALA A 227 2.34 6.90 18.28
N MET A 228 1.99 5.72 18.80
CA MET A 228 0.59 5.27 18.76
C MET A 228 -0.35 6.20 19.53
N ILE A 229 0.06 6.69 20.71
CA ILE A 229 -0.74 7.65 21.48
C ILE A 229 -0.96 8.93 20.67
N ALA A 230 0.09 9.43 20.02
CA ALA A 230 -0.01 10.59 19.15
C ALA A 230 -0.97 10.34 17.97
N ILE A 231 -0.87 9.18 17.31
CA ILE A 231 -1.76 8.81 16.19
C ILE A 231 -3.22 8.73 16.67
N ILE A 232 -3.48 8.13 17.83
CA ILE A 232 -4.83 8.05 18.41
C ILE A 232 -5.37 9.45 18.71
N ALA A 233 -4.60 10.30 19.38
CA ALA A 233 -5.00 11.66 19.73
C ALA A 233 -5.32 12.50 18.48
N MET A 234 -4.46 12.41 17.46
CA MET A 234 -4.65 13.09 16.17
C MET A 234 -5.85 12.54 15.39
N GLY A 235 -6.09 11.23 15.44
CA GLY A 235 -7.27 10.59 14.86
C GLY A 235 -8.57 11.12 15.47
N VAL A 236 -8.64 11.22 16.81
CA VAL A 236 -9.79 11.80 17.52
C VAL A 236 -10.01 13.25 17.13
N GLN A 237 -8.95 14.06 17.12
CA GLN A 237 -9.02 15.46 16.71
C GLN A 237 -9.55 15.61 15.27
N ARG A 238 -9.09 14.75 14.36
CA ARG A 238 -9.55 14.73 12.97
C ARG A 238 -11.04 14.40 12.85
N CYS A 239 -11.53 13.40 13.56
CA CYS A 239 -12.96 13.06 13.59
C CYS A 239 -13.80 14.26 14.02
N TYR A 240 -13.35 14.99 15.05
CA TYR A 240 -14.03 16.18 15.55
C TYR A 240 -14.11 17.29 14.50
N TYR A 241 -12.99 17.68 13.89
CA TYR A 241 -12.99 18.75 12.89
C TYR A 241 -13.78 18.38 11.64
N THR A 242 -13.76 17.11 11.26
CA THR A 242 -14.54 16.62 10.13
C THR A 242 -16.04 16.75 10.40
N TYR A 243 -16.50 16.30 11.57
CA TYR A 243 -17.89 16.48 11.98
C TYR A 243 -18.28 17.98 12.03
N LYS A 244 -17.40 18.83 12.54
CA LYS A 244 -17.65 20.28 12.61
C LYS A 244 -17.78 20.90 11.21
N THR A 245 -16.83 20.64 10.31
CA THR A 245 -16.88 21.12 8.92
C THR A 245 -18.15 20.65 8.23
N TYR A 246 -18.55 19.40 8.43
CA TYR A 246 -19.80 18.87 7.90
C TYR A 246 -21.01 19.67 8.39
N VAL A 247 -21.14 19.88 9.71
CA VAL A 247 -22.28 20.59 10.30
C VAL A 247 -22.40 22.01 9.72
N ASP A 248 -21.28 22.68 9.50
CA ASP A 248 -21.27 24.05 8.98
C ASP A 248 -21.60 24.09 7.48
N VAL A 249 -21.05 23.17 6.68
CA VAL A 249 -21.37 23.03 5.25
C VAL A 249 -22.84 22.64 5.03
N ALA A 250 -23.36 21.68 5.80
CA ALA A 250 -24.76 21.26 5.70
C ALA A 250 -25.74 22.41 6.02
N LYS A 251 -25.40 23.28 6.99
CA LYS A 251 -26.18 24.49 7.30
C LYS A 251 -26.14 25.52 6.17
N GLU A 252 -24.98 25.69 5.54
CA GLU A 252 -24.76 26.73 4.54
C GLU A 252 -25.39 26.39 3.18
N PHE A 253 -25.35 25.11 2.78
CA PHE A 253 -25.84 24.66 1.47
C PHE A 253 -27.20 23.94 1.50
N ASN A 254 -27.75 23.65 2.68
CA ASN A 254 -29.05 23.00 2.89
C ASN A 254 -29.29 21.78 1.98
N ASN A 255 -28.25 20.96 1.76
CA ASN A 255 -28.26 19.87 0.79
C ASN A 255 -28.08 18.51 1.49
N PRO A 256 -29.06 17.58 1.42
CA PRO A 256 -28.98 16.25 2.05
C PRO A 256 -27.91 15.33 1.43
N GLU A 257 -27.36 15.68 0.26
CA GLU A 257 -26.26 14.95 -0.39
C GLU A 257 -24.95 14.97 0.41
N TYR A 258 -24.78 15.85 1.40
CA TYR A 258 -23.60 15.84 2.28
C TYR A 258 -23.56 14.65 3.25
N ASN A 259 -24.65 13.88 3.42
CA ASN A 259 -24.66 12.69 4.29
C ASN A 259 -23.65 11.60 3.84
N SER A 260 -23.40 11.45 2.53
CA SER A 260 -22.43 10.48 1.99
C SER A 260 -20.98 10.84 2.35
N LEU A 261 -20.67 12.13 2.53
CA LEU A 261 -19.37 12.63 3.00
C LEU A 261 -19.06 12.20 4.44
N LEU A 262 -20.08 12.26 5.29
CA LEU A 262 -20.00 11.83 6.68
C LEU A 262 -19.75 10.33 6.78
N GLU A 263 -20.45 9.54 5.96
CA GLU A 263 -20.25 8.08 5.87
C GLU A 263 -18.82 7.74 5.42
N MET A 264 -18.30 8.44 4.41
CA MET A 264 -16.92 8.29 3.94
C MET A 264 -15.88 8.59 5.03
N ASP A 265 -16.01 9.70 5.75
CA ASP A 265 -15.07 10.07 6.80
C ASP A 265 -15.17 9.18 8.05
N PHE A 266 -16.35 8.62 8.34
CA PHE A 266 -16.51 7.57 9.34
C PHE A 266 -15.74 6.30 8.96
N ILE A 267 -15.85 5.85 7.70
CA ILE A 267 -15.09 4.70 7.19
C ILE A 267 -13.57 4.92 7.36
N LYS A 268 -13.05 6.11 7.04
CA LYS A 268 -11.63 6.46 7.24
C LYS A 268 -11.17 6.31 8.68
N SER A 269 -11.99 6.80 9.60
CA SER A 269 -11.70 6.76 11.03
C SER A 269 -11.67 5.32 11.52
N ALA A 270 -12.58 4.47 11.01
CA ALA A 270 -12.56 3.03 11.27
C ALA A 270 -11.30 2.34 10.69
N VAL A 271 -10.85 2.71 9.48
CA VAL A 271 -9.60 2.19 8.89
C VAL A 271 -8.40 2.47 9.78
N LEU A 272 -8.26 3.73 10.23
CA LEU A 272 -7.15 4.15 11.07
C LEU A 272 -7.14 3.39 12.41
N ILE A 273 -8.31 3.21 13.03
CA ILE A 273 -8.46 2.43 14.27
C ILE A 273 -8.00 0.99 14.06
N VAL A 274 -8.36 0.35 12.94
CA VAL A 274 -7.95 -1.03 12.65
C VAL A 274 -6.45 -1.13 12.39
N ILE A 275 -5.85 -0.17 11.67
CA ILE A 275 -4.40 -0.11 11.48
C ILE A 275 -3.69 0.01 12.84
N ILE A 276 -4.16 0.91 13.71
CA ILE A 276 -3.61 1.08 15.07
C ILE A 276 -3.76 -0.22 15.88
N ALA A 277 -4.92 -0.86 15.84
CA ALA A 277 -5.16 -2.12 16.56
C ALA A 277 -4.25 -3.25 16.04
N ALA A 278 -4.02 -3.32 14.73
CA ALA A 278 -3.10 -4.27 14.11
C ALA A 278 -1.65 -3.99 14.53
N LEU A 279 -1.19 -2.73 14.47
CA LEU A 279 0.13 -2.33 14.94
C LEU A 279 0.33 -2.66 16.41
N PHE A 280 -0.66 -2.36 17.26
CA PHE A 280 -0.65 -2.70 18.67
C PHE A 280 -0.52 -4.22 18.88
N GLY A 281 -1.30 -5.02 18.15
CA GLY A 281 -1.28 -6.47 18.21
C GLY A 281 0.07 -7.08 17.82
N ILE A 282 0.76 -6.49 16.83
CA ILE A 282 2.07 -6.96 16.37
C ILE A 282 3.18 -6.55 17.33
N ILE A 283 3.18 -5.28 17.78
CA ILE A 283 4.24 -4.70 18.60
C ILE A 283 4.18 -5.23 20.02
N PHE A 284 2.99 -5.26 20.64
CA PHE A 284 2.84 -5.55 22.07
C PHE A 284 2.31 -6.97 22.34
N ILE A 285 1.32 -7.42 21.57
CA ILE A 285 0.67 -8.73 21.82
C ILE A 285 1.38 -9.89 21.11
N LYS A 286 2.32 -9.62 20.20
CA LYS A 286 3.07 -10.64 19.46
C LYS A 286 2.16 -11.60 18.65
N LYS A 287 0.96 -11.18 18.25
CA LYS A 287 0.06 -11.97 17.37
C LYS A 287 0.23 -11.57 15.90
N ASP A 288 0.53 -12.55 15.04
CA ASP A 288 0.77 -12.35 13.60
C ASP A 288 -0.51 -12.48 12.74
N ILE A 289 -1.70 -12.59 13.35
CA ILE A 289 -2.97 -12.77 12.62
C ILE A 289 -3.30 -11.53 11.78
N TYR A 290 -3.03 -10.33 12.30
CA TYR A 290 -3.43 -9.09 11.64
C TYR A 290 -2.64 -8.81 10.36
N SER A 291 -1.35 -9.15 10.28
CA SER A 291 -0.55 -8.96 9.06
C SER A 291 -0.99 -9.84 7.88
N LYS A 292 -1.76 -10.91 8.13
CA LYS A 292 -2.26 -11.82 7.09
C LYS A 292 -3.47 -11.28 6.33
N TYR A 293 -4.37 -10.59 7.03
CA TYR A 293 -5.64 -10.13 6.47
C TYR A 293 -5.69 -8.63 6.21
N LEU A 294 -4.69 -7.88 6.65
CA LEU A 294 -4.71 -6.43 6.54
C LEU A 294 -4.77 -5.93 5.09
N VAL A 295 -4.02 -6.54 4.15
CA VAL A 295 -4.08 -6.13 2.73
C VAL A 295 -5.48 -6.36 2.16
N LEU A 296 -6.13 -7.46 2.54
CA LEU A 296 -7.50 -7.77 2.15
C LEU A 296 -8.48 -6.77 2.78
N PHE A 297 -8.30 -6.44 4.06
CA PHE A 297 -9.14 -5.50 4.79
C PHE A 297 -8.99 -4.06 4.28
N SER A 298 -7.76 -3.60 4.07
CA SER A 298 -7.45 -2.33 3.42
C SER A 298 -8.06 -2.26 2.01
N GLY A 299 -7.93 -3.34 1.22
CA GLY A 299 -8.55 -3.43 -0.11
C GLY A 299 -10.08 -3.40 -0.08
N LEU A 300 -10.71 -4.09 0.86
CA LEU A 300 -12.17 -4.08 1.07
C LEU A 300 -12.67 -2.68 1.46
N LEU A 301 -11.95 -2.00 2.36
CA LEU A 301 -12.30 -0.63 2.77
C LEU A 301 -12.14 0.37 1.63
N MET A 302 -11.11 0.23 0.80
CA MET A 302 -10.96 1.01 -0.44
C MET A 302 -12.14 0.77 -1.38
N LEU A 303 -12.56 -0.49 -1.56
CA LEU A 303 -13.73 -0.84 -2.38
C LEU A 303 -15.02 -0.22 -1.82
N CYS A 304 -15.23 -0.25 -0.49
CA CYS A 304 -16.39 0.37 0.14
C CYS A 304 -16.43 1.88 -0.08
N GLY A 305 -15.30 2.57 0.06
CA GLY A 305 -15.20 4.01 -0.24
C GLY A 305 -15.57 4.33 -1.70
N LYS A 306 -15.12 3.49 -2.65
CA LYS A 306 -15.42 3.65 -4.07
C LYS A 306 -16.88 3.33 -4.46
N ILE A 307 -17.51 2.35 -3.82
CA ILE A 307 -18.93 2.03 -4.09
C ILE A 307 -19.85 3.18 -3.67
N ILE A 308 -19.56 3.80 -2.52
CA ILE A 308 -20.31 4.97 -2.02
C ILE A 308 -20.14 6.15 -2.99
N ASP A 309 -18.95 6.29 -3.58
CA ASP A 309 -18.61 7.35 -4.53
C ASP A 309 -19.25 7.18 -5.92
N TRP A 310 -19.23 5.96 -6.47
CA TRP A 310 -19.80 5.68 -7.79
C TRP A 310 -21.29 6.07 -7.86
N ASN A 311 -22.03 5.83 -6.77
CA ASN A 311 -23.43 6.24 -6.65
C ASN A 311 -23.60 7.77 -6.63
N PHE A 312 -22.63 8.51 -6.07
CA PHE A 312 -22.67 9.97 -5.96
C PHE A 312 -22.19 10.70 -7.23
N MET A 313 -21.18 10.14 -7.89
CA MET A 313 -20.58 10.66 -9.13
C MET A 313 -21.53 10.56 -10.33
N LEU A 314 -22.30 9.48 -10.41
CA LEU A 314 -23.30 9.27 -11.48
C LEU A 314 -24.39 10.36 -11.48
N ASP A 315 -24.71 10.94 -10.32
CA ASP A 315 -25.76 11.95 -10.19
C ASP A 315 -25.36 13.35 -10.69
N ARG A 316 -24.06 13.61 -10.98
CA ARG A 316 -23.55 15.00 -11.08
C ARG A 316 -22.71 15.37 -12.30
N PHE A 317 -22.63 14.53 -13.34
CA PHE A 317 -21.84 14.78 -14.55
C PHE A 317 -22.19 16.05 -15.39
N TYR A 318 -23.14 16.90 -14.96
CA TYR A 318 -23.70 17.98 -15.79
C TYR A 318 -23.58 19.43 -15.23
N ASP A 319 -22.98 19.69 -14.06
CA ASP A 319 -22.95 21.06 -13.51
C ASP A 319 -21.54 21.58 -13.15
N THR A 320 -21.04 22.51 -13.99
CA THR A 320 -19.76 23.22 -13.83
C THR A 320 -19.65 24.10 -12.57
N ARG A 321 -20.73 24.43 -11.86
CA ARG A 321 -20.64 25.21 -10.60
C ARG A 321 -20.12 24.40 -9.41
N ARG A 322 -19.98 23.08 -9.55
CA ARG A 322 -19.61 22.14 -8.47
C ARG A 322 -18.13 21.71 -8.48
N ILE A 323 -17.26 22.39 -9.23
CA ILE A 323 -15.83 22.04 -9.34
C ILE A 323 -15.14 21.97 -7.95
N ILE A 324 -15.50 22.83 -7.01
CA ILE A 324 -14.94 22.84 -5.65
C ILE A 324 -15.39 21.61 -4.84
N ASP A 325 -16.66 21.22 -4.95
CA ASP A 325 -17.18 19.99 -4.32
C ASP A 325 -16.44 18.76 -4.86
N TYR A 326 -16.23 18.71 -6.19
CA TYR A 326 -15.50 17.63 -6.84
C TYR A 326 -14.04 17.57 -6.39
N THR A 327 -13.32 18.69 -6.39
CA THR A 327 -11.92 18.75 -5.95
C THR A 327 -11.77 18.36 -4.48
N LEU A 328 -12.68 18.83 -3.60
CA LEU A 328 -12.66 18.50 -2.18
C LEU A 328 -12.97 17.02 -1.93
N MET A 329 -13.90 16.44 -2.68
CA MET A 329 -14.25 15.02 -2.59
C MET A 329 -13.15 14.11 -3.12
N GLU A 330 -12.62 14.41 -4.29
CA GLU A 330 -11.52 13.67 -4.92
C GLU A 330 -10.29 13.71 -4.00
N PHE A 331 -10.05 14.85 -3.33
CA PHE A 331 -9.03 14.97 -2.29
C PHE A 331 -9.29 14.03 -1.10
N ILE A 332 -10.51 14.07 -0.54
CA ILE A 332 -10.95 13.27 0.60
C ILE A 332 -10.78 11.77 0.30
N GLN A 333 -11.01 11.34 -0.94
CA GLN A 333 -10.88 9.95 -1.37
C GLN A 333 -9.42 9.48 -1.46
N ASN A 334 -8.58 10.24 -2.17
CA ASN A 334 -7.17 9.91 -2.36
C ASN A 334 -6.44 9.74 -1.02
N GLU A 335 -6.86 10.50 -0.01
CA GLU A 335 -6.32 10.39 1.34
C GLU A 335 -6.62 9.04 2.03
N VAL A 336 -7.80 8.44 1.80
CA VAL A 336 -8.17 7.12 2.37
C VAL A 336 -7.25 6.04 1.84
N GLU A 337 -7.07 6.10 0.53
CA GLU A 337 -6.32 5.11 -0.23
C GLU A 337 -4.84 5.18 0.13
N LEU A 338 -4.28 6.40 0.20
CA LEU A 338 -2.92 6.64 0.67
C LEU A 338 -2.71 6.11 2.10
N ASN A 339 -3.61 6.44 3.03
CA ASN A 339 -3.50 5.96 4.42
C ASN A 339 -3.61 4.44 4.54
N ALA A 340 -4.47 3.80 3.73
CA ALA A 340 -4.62 2.35 3.72
C ALA A 340 -3.37 1.65 3.16
N ILE A 341 -2.77 2.20 2.09
CA ILE A 341 -1.53 1.69 1.48
C ILE A 341 -0.36 1.88 2.44
N PHE A 342 -0.19 3.08 3.02
CA PHE A 342 0.91 3.39 3.94
C PHE A 342 0.81 2.60 5.24
N GLY A 343 -0.39 2.46 5.80
CA GLY A 343 -0.64 1.59 6.94
C GLY A 343 -0.26 0.12 6.67
N ALA A 344 -0.56 -0.38 5.46
CA ALA A 344 -0.16 -1.72 5.07
C ALA A 344 1.36 -1.88 4.95
N ILE A 345 2.06 -0.92 4.34
CA ILE A 345 3.52 -0.92 4.25
C ILE A 345 4.15 -0.86 5.65
N LEU A 346 3.65 -0.01 6.53
CA LEU A 346 4.13 0.11 7.91
C LEU A 346 4.00 -1.22 8.68
N ILE A 347 2.85 -1.87 8.56
CA ILE A 347 2.60 -3.15 9.22
C ILE A 347 3.59 -4.23 8.72
N LEU A 348 3.93 -4.21 7.43
CA LEU A 348 4.96 -5.10 6.89
C LEU A 348 6.35 -4.79 7.43
N ILE A 349 6.71 -3.51 7.57
CA ILE A 349 7.97 -3.10 8.20
C ILE A 349 8.06 -3.69 9.60
N VAL A 350 7.05 -3.43 10.43
CA VAL A 350 7.01 -3.88 11.83
C VAL A 350 7.07 -5.41 11.91
N TYR A 351 6.30 -6.11 11.07
CA TYR A 351 6.34 -7.56 10.98
C TYR A 351 7.73 -8.08 10.57
N ASN A 352 8.34 -7.50 9.55
CA ASN A 352 9.65 -7.92 9.06
C ASN A 352 10.75 -7.69 10.10
N LYS A 353 10.69 -6.57 10.84
CA LYS A 353 11.59 -6.30 11.97
C LYS A 353 11.50 -7.34 13.07
N ARG A 354 10.27 -7.76 13.41
CA ARG A 354 10.05 -8.83 14.38
C ARG A 354 10.67 -10.15 13.91
N MET A 355 10.50 -10.50 12.64
CA MET A 355 11.14 -11.68 12.05
C MET A 355 12.67 -11.58 12.07
N LEU A 356 13.21 -10.40 11.74
CA LEU A 356 14.64 -10.13 11.80
C LEU A 356 15.19 -10.28 13.23
N GLN A 357 14.45 -9.84 14.24
CA GLN A 357 14.82 -10.02 15.64
C GLN A 357 14.84 -11.49 16.03
N LYS A 358 13.80 -12.27 15.68
CA LYS A 358 13.76 -13.72 15.94
C LYS A 358 14.96 -14.45 15.32
N LEU A 359 15.30 -14.14 14.07
CA LEU A 359 16.45 -14.77 13.40
C LEU A 359 17.79 -14.37 14.02
N LYS A 360 17.92 -13.14 14.54
CA LYS A 360 19.12 -12.71 15.28
C LYS A 360 19.26 -13.45 16.61
N GLU A 361 18.15 -13.67 17.31
CA GLU A 361 18.11 -14.44 18.56
C GLU A 361 18.44 -15.92 18.30
N GLU A 362 17.88 -16.52 17.24
CA GLU A 362 18.21 -17.87 16.77
C GLU A 362 19.71 -17.99 16.44
N LYS A 363 20.28 -17.00 15.74
CA LYS A 363 21.71 -17.01 15.40
C LYS A 363 22.60 -16.91 16.62
N ALA A 364 22.20 -16.12 17.61
CA ALA A 364 22.94 -15.99 18.86
C ALA A 364 22.85 -17.26 19.74
N SER A 365 21.82 -18.10 19.54
CA SER A 365 21.64 -19.36 20.26
C SER A 365 22.32 -20.56 19.62
N LEU A 366 22.80 -20.44 18.37
CA LEU A 366 23.60 -21.50 17.76
C LEU A 366 24.84 -21.70 18.61
N PRO A 367 25.21 -22.96 18.92
CA PRO A 367 26.48 -23.23 19.57
C PRO A 367 27.54 -22.58 18.69
N VAL A 368 28.31 -21.65 19.28
CA VAL A 368 29.56 -21.21 18.66
C VAL A 368 30.32 -22.51 18.51
N ASN A 369 30.41 -23.03 17.29
CA ASN A 369 31.34 -24.11 17.01
C ASN A 369 32.66 -23.59 17.56
N ALA A 370 33.11 -24.21 18.65
CA ALA A 370 34.49 -24.11 19.06
C ALA A 370 35.24 -24.39 17.75
N VAL A 371 35.90 -23.35 17.26
CA VAL A 371 36.88 -23.48 16.19
C VAL A 371 37.93 -24.40 16.81
N GLN A 372 37.70 -25.70 16.68
CA GLN A 372 38.62 -26.75 17.09
C GLN A 372 39.69 -26.77 16.00
N GLU A 373 40.86 -26.27 16.45
CA GLU A 373 42.22 -26.72 16.16
C GLU A 373 42.72 -26.75 14.71
#